data_AF-A0A0F8ZV63-F1
#
_entry.id   AF-A0A0F8ZV63-F1
#
_cell.length_a   1.000
_cell.length_b   1.000
_cell.length_c   1.000
_cell.angle_alpha   90.00
_cell.angle_beta   90.00
_cell.angle_gamma   90.00
#
_symmetry.space_group_name_H-M   'P 1'
#
loop_
_entity.id
_entity.type
_entity.pdbx_description
1 polymer ?
#
loop_
_entity_poly.entity_id
_entity_poly.type
_entity_poly.pdbx_seq_one_letter_code
_entity_poly.pdbx_strand_id
1 'polypeptide(L)'
;STEVIEHLAKRLPEVGGCCMQMEDELASINAVIGASLVGVKAMTATSGPGISLMTETISMAANLEIPFVFADVMRNGPGTGFVTEPHHNDLGLIRFAGNGEFQVIALAPMNCQELFDLTITAFNFAETYRCPVFIISDAYLGHLHESVNIPSKEAILKKVIVRELPSENTMKFSYKDVNTGEYIIPKSPILGTDHCPLMFLHQPHRPEGMVYRKSLEFTEMLFEKILTNIDELSLTEEYELDDAEIVIISYGLPVRASYRAVDFARKEGIKVGIFRLITVWPFPDEKVKEIVKDVKAIIVPELNYTGVIAEQVERVTQLEIPIIRIPKVCELHHPDEILKVIKEVVK
;
A
#
# COMPACT_ATOMS: atom_id res chain seq x y z
N SER A 1 -7.76 0.06 -15.23
CA SER A 1 -8.59 -0.21 -14.03
C SER A 1 -9.93 -0.82 -14.42
N THR A 2 -10.54 -0.36 -15.52
CA THR A 2 -11.74 -0.97 -16.13
C THR A 2 -11.57 -2.46 -16.42
N GLU A 3 -10.40 -2.88 -16.89
CA GLU A 3 -10.07 -4.28 -17.21
C GLU A 3 -10.17 -5.18 -15.98
N VAL A 4 -9.88 -4.64 -14.78
CA VAL A 4 -10.04 -5.36 -13.52
C VAL A 4 -11.52 -5.65 -13.28
N ILE A 5 -12.39 -4.65 -13.47
CA ILE A 5 -13.84 -4.81 -13.31
C ILE A 5 -14.39 -5.76 -14.37
N GLU A 6 -13.98 -5.62 -15.63
CA GLU A 6 -14.40 -6.52 -16.72
C GLU A 6 -14.04 -7.98 -16.39
N HIS A 7 -12.82 -8.21 -15.92
CA HIS A 7 -12.37 -9.55 -15.54
C HIS A 7 -13.15 -10.10 -14.34
N LEU A 8 -13.35 -9.28 -13.29
CA LEU A 8 -14.10 -9.67 -12.10
C LEU A 8 -15.59 -9.91 -12.41
N ALA A 9 -16.20 -9.12 -13.29
CA ALA A 9 -17.59 -9.32 -13.72
C ALA A 9 -17.82 -10.70 -14.33
N LYS A 10 -16.80 -11.25 -15.01
CA LYS A 10 -16.84 -12.60 -15.56
C LYS A 10 -16.47 -13.67 -14.53
N ARG A 11 -15.40 -13.47 -13.77
CA ARG A 11 -14.75 -14.53 -12.97
C ARG A 11 -15.29 -14.65 -11.55
N LEU A 12 -15.73 -13.55 -10.95
CA LEU A 12 -16.17 -13.52 -9.56
C LEU A 12 -17.48 -14.33 -9.35
N PRO A 13 -18.46 -14.34 -10.28
CA PRO A 13 -19.62 -15.22 -10.18
C PRO A 13 -19.28 -16.71 -10.22
N GLU A 14 -18.21 -17.12 -10.90
CA GLU A 14 -17.77 -18.54 -10.98
C GLU A 14 -17.39 -19.10 -9.60
N VAL A 15 -17.05 -18.22 -8.64
CA VAL A 15 -16.71 -18.57 -7.26
C VAL A 15 -17.77 -18.11 -6.25
N GLY A 16 -18.96 -17.73 -6.72
CA GLY A 16 -20.08 -17.30 -5.88
C GLY A 16 -19.98 -15.87 -5.35
N GLY A 17 -19.04 -15.07 -5.85
CA GLY A 17 -18.96 -13.64 -5.54
C GLY A 17 -19.81 -12.78 -6.47
N CYS A 18 -19.85 -11.47 -6.21
CA CYS A 18 -20.63 -10.50 -6.97
C CYS A 18 -19.73 -9.34 -7.43
N CYS A 19 -19.90 -8.90 -8.67
CA CYS A 19 -19.28 -7.70 -9.20
C CYS A 19 -20.40 -6.74 -9.63
N MET A 20 -20.30 -5.47 -9.22
CA MET A 20 -21.30 -4.44 -9.50
C MET A 20 -20.60 -3.22 -10.08
N GLN A 21 -21.07 -2.75 -11.23
CA GLN A 21 -20.72 -1.44 -11.76
C GLN A 21 -21.70 -0.42 -11.18
N MET A 22 -21.20 0.49 -10.35
CA MET A 22 -22.00 1.56 -9.76
C MET A 22 -22.01 2.79 -10.68
N GLU A 23 -22.83 3.77 -10.33
CA GLU A 23 -23.02 5.02 -11.06
C GLU A 23 -21.79 5.94 -11.03
N ASP A 24 -21.01 5.89 -9.95
CA ASP A 24 -19.78 6.65 -9.75
C ASP A 24 -18.86 5.98 -8.71
N GLU A 25 -17.70 6.58 -8.47
CA GLU A 25 -16.73 6.13 -7.49
C GLU A 25 -17.22 6.22 -6.03
N LEU A 26 -18.08 7.18 -5.69
CA LEU A 26 -18.64 7.33 -4.34
C LEU A 26 -19.58 6.16 -4.02
N ALA A 27 -20.48 5.83 -4.94
CA ALA A 27 -21.38 4.70 -4.82
C ALA A 27 -20.60 3.38 -4.79
N SER A 28 -19.56 3.25 -5.64
CA SER A 28 -18.67 2.09 -5.67
C SER A 28 -18.03 1.82 -4.31
N ILE A 29 -17.41 2.82 -3.70
CA ILE A 29 -16.70 2.62 -2.43
C ILE A 29 -17.66 2.38 -1.25
N ASN A 30 -18.81 3.06 -1.22
CA ASN A 30 -19.80 2.84 -0.17
C ASN A 30 -20.45 1.45 -0.26
N ALA A 31 -20.64 0.91 -1.48
CA ALA A 31 -21.08 -0.48 -1.66
C ALA A 31 -20.04 -1.48 -1.14
N VAL A 32 -18.74 -1.24 -1.40
CA VAL A 32 -17.63 -2.05 -0.88
C VAL A 32 -17.60 -2.03 0.66
N ILE A 33 -17.77 -0.87 1.27
CA ILE A 33 -17.86 -0.73 2.73
C ILE A 33 -19.04 -1.53 3.28
N GLY A 34 -20.23 -1.39 2.68
CA GLY A 34 -21.41 -2.15 3.10
C GLY A 34 -21.20 -3.65 3.02
N ALA A 35 -20.61 -4.13 1.91
CA ALA A 35 -20.26 -5.54 1.74
C ALA A 35 -19.24 -6.02 2.78
N SER A 36 -18.24 -5.19 3.10
CA SER A 36 -17.29 -5.51 4.15
C SER A 36 -17.95 -5.57 5.53
N LEU A 37 -18.82 -4.64 5.90
CA LEU A 37 -19.48 -4.65 7.21
C LEU A 37 -20.29 -5.93 7.48
N VAL A 38 -20.85 -6.58 6.44
CA VAL A 38 -21.58 -7.85 6.57
C VAL A 38 -20.69 -9.09 6.46
N GLY A 39 -19.36 -8.92 6.51
CA GLY A 39 -18.41 -10.03 6.63
C GLY A 39 -17.75 -10.50 5.33
N VAL A 40 -18.01 -9.83 4.20
CA VAL A 40 -17.47 -10.25 2.90
C VAL A 40 -16.17 -9.51 2.61
N LYS A 41 -15.15 -10.22 2.08
CA LYS A 41 -13.96 -9.57 1.54
C LYS A 41 -14.34 -8.79 0.27
N ALA A 42 -14.20 -7.48 0.32
CA ALA A 42 -14.59 -6.59 -0.76
C ALA A 42 -13.40 -5.75 -1.24
N MET A 43 -13.45 -5.34 -2.51
CA MET A 43 -12.47 -4.43 -3.09
C MET A 43 -13.09 -3.54 -4.16
N THR A 44 -12.45 -2.42 -4.45
CA THR A 44 -12.72 -1.60 -5.64
C THR A 44 -11.44 -1.42 -6.47
N ALA A 45 -11.59 -1.13 -7.75
CA ALA A 45 -10.48 -0.79 -8.64
C ALA A 45 -10.71 0.59 -9.25
N THR A 46 -9.70 1.45 -9.22
CA THR A 46 -9.82 2.85 -9.66
C THR A 46 -8.45 3.41 -10.08
N SER A 47 -8.36 4.72 -10.28
CA SER A 47 -7.14 5.48 -10.57
C SER A 47 -7.23 6.84 -9.85
N GLY A 48 -6.18 7.67 -9.89
CA GLY A 48 -6.10 9.00 -9.27
C GLY A 48 -7.39 9.85 -9.22
N PRO A 49 -8.13 10.08 -10.32
CA PRO A 49 -9.39 10.84 -10.27
C PRO A 49 -10.44 10.21 -9.36
N GLY A 50 -10.57 8.89 -9.39
CA GLY A 50 -11.49 8.16 -8.54
C GLY A 50 -11.05 8.09 -7.09
N ILE A 51 -9.74 7.95 -6.84
CA ILE A 51 -9.18 8.10 -5.48
C ILE A 51 -9.52 9.47 -4.91
N SER A 52 -9.43 10.53 -5.72
CA SER A 52 -9.79 11.90 -5.32
C SER A 52 -11.26 12.00 -4.85
N LEU A 53 -12.19 11.33 -5.56
CA LEU A 53 -13.59 11.26 -5.16
C LEU A 53 -13.78 10.45 -3.87
N MET A 54 -13.04 9.35 -3.71
CA MET A 54 -13.18 8.43 -2.58
C MET A 54 -12.49 8.91 -1.28
N THR A 55 -11.84 10.08 -1.27
CA THR A 55 -11.04 10.57 -0.12
C THR A 55 -11.79 10.64 1.21
N GLU A 56 -13.03 11.15 1.22
CA GLU A 56 -13.88 11.16 2.43
C GLU A 56 -14.14 9.74 2.94
N THR A 57 -14.36 8.81 2.02
CA THR A 57 -14.66 7.41 2.38
C THR A 57 -13.43 6.68 2.91
N ILE A 58 -12.22 7.04 2.44
CA ILE A 58 -10.96 6.49 2.97
C ILE A 58 -10.78 6.88 4.45
N SER A 59 -10.95 8.16 4.80
CA SER A 59 -10.85 8.59 6.21
C SER A 59 -11.95 7.98 7.08
N MET A 60 -13.17 7.86 6.56
CA MET A 60 -14.27 7.18 7.23
C MET A 60 -13.98 5.69 7.50
N ALA A 61 -13.43 4.98 6.51
CA ALA A 61 -13.05 3.58 6.65
C ALA A 61 -11.92 3.37 7.67
N ALA A 62 -10.95 4.29 7.73
CA ALA A 62 -9.90 4.26 8.74
C ALA A 62 -10.48 4.47 10.15
N ASN A 63 -11.40 5.42 10.32
CA ASN A 63 -12.10 5.68 11.58
C ASN A 63 -12.89 4.46 12.05
N LEU A 64 -13.70 3.87 11.15
CA LEU A 64 -14.57 2.73 11.44
C LEU A 64 -13.87 1.37 11.35
N GLU A 65 -12.56 1.38 11.12
CA GLU A 65 -11.72 0.18 11.02
C GLU A 65 -12.27 -0.88 10.07
N ILE A 66 -12.69 -0.44 8.87
CA ILE A 66 -13.37 -1.29 7.89
C ILE A 66 -12.32 -1.90 6.95
N PRO A 67 -12.20 -3.24 6.90
CA PRO A 67 -11.20 -3.90 6.09
C PRO A 67 -11.68 -4.11 4.65
N PHE A 68 -10.96 -3.57 3.69
CA PHE A 68 -11.15 -3.83 2.26
C PHE A 68 -9.92 -3.38 1.47
N VAL A 69 -9.89 -3.70 0.17
CA VAL A 69 -8.75 -3.40 -0.70
C VAL A 69 -9.10 -2.38 -1.79
N PHE A 70 -8.21 -1.42 -2.03
CA PHE A 70 -8.18 -0.59 -3.23
C PHE A 70 -7.15 -1.16 -4.21
N ALA A 71 -7.55 -1.36 -5.46
CA ALA A 71 -6.60 -1.48 -6.56
C ALA A 71 -6.50 -0.11 -7.26
N ASP A 72 -5.48 0.66 -6.90
CA ASP A 72 -5.18 1.95 -7.53
C ASP A 72 -4.26 1.71 -8.72
N VAL A 73 -4.80 1.80 -9.94
CA VAL A 73 -4.03 1.71 -11.17
C VAL A 73 -3.66 3.14 -11.57
N MET A 74 -2.55 3.63 -11.03
CA MET A 74 -2.14 5.02 -11.16
C MET A 74 -1.88 5.37 -12.64
N ARG A 75 -2.36 6.54 -13.05
CA ARG A 75 -2.20 7.04 -14.42
C ARG A 75 -1.88 8.53 -14.38
N ASN A 76 -1.45 9.07 -15.51
CA ASN A 76 -1.06 10.46 -15.59
C ASN A 76 -2.17 11.41 -15.13
N GLY A 77 -1.83 12.26 -14.16
CA GLY A 77 -2.54 13.49 -13.80
C GLY A 77 -1.70 14.75 -14.06
N PRO A 78 -2.19 15.95 -13.68
CA PRO A 78 -3.42 16.21 -12.92
C PRO A 78 -4.70 16.20 -13.78
N GLY A 79 -5.86 16.22 -13.11
CA GLY A 79 -7.17 16.18 -13.77
C GLY A 79 -7.39 14.84 -14.47
N THR A 80 -7.90 14.86 -15.70
CA THR A 80 -8.02 13.64 -16.52
C THR A 80 -6.66 13.04 -16.87
N GLY A 81 -5.68 13.90 -17.11
CA GLY A 81 -4.37 13.61 -17.70
C GLY A 81 -4.42 12.66 -18.90
N PHE A 82 -3.35 11.88 -19.11
CA PHE A 82 -3.30 10.83 -20.12
C PHE A 82 -3.67 9.47 -19.53
N VAL A 83 -4.83 8.95 -19.92
CA VAL A 83 -5.41 7.72 -19.35
C VAL A 83 -4.52 6.48 -19.52
N THR A 84 -3.70 6.46 -20.58
CA THR A 84 -2.85 5.34 -20.97
C THR A 84 -1.42 5.42 -20.45
N GLU A 85 -1.02 6.56 -19.87
CA GLU A 85 0.35 6.80 -19.45
C GLU A 85 0.52 6.66 -17.93
N PRO A 86 1.63 6.09 -17.45
CA PRO A 86 1.87 5.87 -16.04
C PRO A 86 2.38 7.15 -15.39
N HIS A 87 1.98 7.35 -14.15
CA HIS A 87 2.50 8.39 -13.27
C HIS A 87 2.24 7.91 -11.85
N HIS A 88 3.28 7.82 -11.02
CA HIS A 88 3.18 7.43 -9.61
C HIS A 88 2.86 8.64 -8.73
N ASN A 89 2.01 9.55 -9.20
CA ASN A 89 1.63 10.79 -8.50
C ASN A 89 0.61 10.57 -7.39
N ASP A 90 -0.05 9.42 -7.35
CA ASP A 90 -1.09 9.14 -6.37
C ASP A 90 -0.50 8.71 -5.01
N LEU A 91 0.81 8.44 -4.93
CA LEU A 91 1.49 8.09 -3.66
C LEU A 91 1.28 9.11 -2.54
N GLY A 92 1.37 10.40 -2.87
CA GLY A 92 1.10 11.47 -1.91
C GLY A 92 -0.39 11.57 -1.60
N LEU A 93 -1.23 11.42 -2.62
CA LEU A 93 -2.70 11.46 -2.49
C LEU A 93 -3.19 10.38 -1.54
N ILE A 94 -2.75 9.12 -1.69
CA ILE A 94 -3.20 8.01 -0.84
C ILE A 94 -2.71 8.14 0.60
N ARG A 95 -1.49 8.65 0.83
CA ARG A 95 -0.93 8.83 2.17
C ARG A 95 -1.72 9.87 2.97
N PHE A 96 -2.11 10.95 2.31
CA PHE A 96 -2.79 12.09 2.92
C PHE A 96 -4.27 12.14 2.50
N ALA A 97 -4.86 11.01 2.12
CA ALA A 97 -6.23 10.95 1.65
C ALA A 97 -7.20 11.28 2.80
N GLY A 98 -8.21 12.09 2.51
CA GLY A 98 -9.29 12.38 3.47
C GLY A 98 -8.87 13.32 4.60
N ASN A 99 -9.83 13.60 5.48
CA ASN A 99 -9.66 14.51 6.61
C ASN A 99 -9.22 13.78 7.88
N GLY A 100 -8.44 14.48 8.71
CA GLY A 100 -7.89 13.93 9.95
C GLY A 100 -6.56 13.21 9.73
N GLU A 101 -6.05 12.58 10.78
CA GLU A 101 -4.76 11.89 10.76
C GLU A 101 -4.99 10.39 10.96
N PHE A 102 -4.43 9.59 10.06
CA PHE A 102 -4.41 8.13 10.14
C PHE A 102 -3.28 7.58 9.29
N GLN A 103 -3.06 6.27 9.35
CA GLN A 103 -2.08 5.57 8.53
C GLN A 103 -2.80 4.68 7.51
N VAL A 104 -2.21 4.56 6.32
CA VAL A 104 -2.64 3.63 5.27
C VAL A 104 -1.58 2.57 5.05
N ILE A 105 -2.01 1.41 4.55
CA ILE A 105 -1.11 0.37 4.07
C ILE A 105 -1.16 0.39 2.53
N ALA A 106 -0.01 0.47 1.87
CA ALA A 106 0.09 0.51 0.41
C ALA A 106 1.21 -0.40 -0.10
N LEU A 107 0.86 -1.39 -0.91
CA LEU A 107 1.75 -2.38 -1.52
C LEU A 107 2.01 -2.03 -3.00
N ALA A 108 3.28 -2.05 -3.40
CA ALA A 108 3.77 -1.62 -4.72
C ALA A 108 4.37 -2.78 -5.53
N PRO A 109 3.53 -3.59 -6.21
CA PRO A 109 4.00 -4.65 -7.10
C PRO A 109 4.85 -4.09 -8.25
N MET A 110 5.90 -4.82 -8.65
CA MET A 110 6.71 -4.46 -9.82
C MET A 110 6.38 -5.27 -11.09
N ASN A 111 5.60 -6.35 -10.96
CA ASN A 111 5.33 -7.32 -12.03
C ASN A 111 3.98 -8.04 -11.83
N CYS A 112 3.53 -8.80 -12.82
CA CYS A 112 2.22 -9.48 -12.75
C CYS A 112 2.18 -10.62 -11.72
N GLN A 113 3.32 -11.27 -11.43
CA GLN A 113 3.39 -12.30 -10.39
C GLN A 113 3.10 -11.71 -9.01
N GLU A 114 3.69 -10.55 -8.72
CA GLU A 114 3.44 -9.85 -7.47
C GLU A 114 2.07 -9.22 -7.39
N LEU A 115 1.49 -8.75 -8.50
CA LEU A 115 0.08 -8.35 -8.49
C LEU A 115 -0.81 -9.49 -7.99
N PHE A 116 -0.55 -10.73 -8.41
CA PHE A 116 -1.26 -11.90 -7.92
C PHE A 116 -0.98 -12.16 -6.42
N ASP A 117 0.29 -12.27 -6.04
CA ASP A 117 0.68 -12.64 -4.67
C ASP A 117 0.33 -11.55 -3.64
N LEU A 118 0.64 -10.29 -3.94
CA LEU A 118 0.37 -9.15 -3.07
C LEU A 118 -1.11 -8.80 -2.97
N THR A 119 -1.95 -9.20 -3.93
CA THR A 119 -3.41 -9.08 -3.74
C THR A 119 -3.89 -9.93 -2.57
N ILE A 120 -3.37 -11.16 -2.44
CA ILE A 120 -3.69 -12.02 -1.29
C ILE A 120 -3.18 -11.39 0.00
N THR A 121 -1.94 -10.88 -0.02
CA THR A 121 -1.35 -10.16 1.12
C THR A 121 -2.15 -8.92 1.51
N ALA A 122 -2.61 -8.11 0.55
CA ALA A 122 -3.40 -6.92 0.80
C ALA A 122 -4.72 -7.25 1.52
N PHE A 123 -5.43 -8.30 1.07
CA PHE A 123 -6.61 -8.76 1.78
C PHE A 123 -6.29 -9.27 3.18
N ASN A 124 -5.17 -9.98 3.38
CA ASN A 124 -4.77 -10.44 4.70
C ASN A 124 -4.44 -9.25 5.63
N PHE A 125 -3.70 -8.26 5.16
CA PHE A 125 -3.40 -7.05 5.91
C PHE A 125 -4.67 -6.26 6.23
N ALA A 126 -5.61 -6.14 5.28
CA ALA A 126 -6.88 -5.48 5.53
C ALA A 126 -7.61 -6.18 6.69
N GLU A 127 -7.80 -7.49 6.62
CA GLU A 127 -8.48 -8.28 7.67
C GLU A 127 -7.76 -8.20 9.02
N THR A 128 -6.44 -8.36 9.04
CA THR A 128 -5.64 -8.39 10.27
C THR A 128 -5.61 -7.05 10.96
N TYR A 129 -5.36 -5.96 10.23
CA TYR A 129 -5.17 -4.63 10.82
C TYR A 129 -6.41 -3.73 10.72
N ARG A 130 -7.53 -4.29 10.24
CA ARG A 130 -8.84 -3.63 10.18
C ARG A 130 -8.76 -2.22 9.60
N CYS A 131 -8.23 -2.09 8.38
CA CYS A 131 -8.11 -0.82 7.69
C CYS A 131 -8.15 -1.02 6.17
N PRO A 132 -8.42 0.05 5.39
CA PRO A 132 -8.26 0.00 3.95
C PRO A 132 -6.78 -0.24 3.58
N VAL A 133 -6.56 -1.13 2.61
CA VAL A 133 -5.22 -1.43 2.05
C VAL A 133 -5.20 -1.15 0.57
N PHE A 134 -4.15 -0.48 0.10
CA PHE A 134 -3.94 -0.15 -1.30
C PHE A 134 -2.98 -1.13 -1.95
N ILE A 135 -3.33 -1.58 -3.14
CA ILE A 135 -2.41 -2.15 -4.12
C ILE A 135 -2.21 -1.06 -5.16
N ILE A 136 -0.99 -0.53 -5.23
CA ILE A 136 -0.64 0.56 -6.14
C ILE A 136 0.05 -0.01 -7.38
N SER A 137 -0.70 -0.12 -8.46
CA SER A 137 -0.20 -0.43 -9.79
C SER A 137 -0.07 0.86 -10.60
N ASP A 138 0.35 0.76 -11.86
CA ASP A 138 0.29 1.87 -12.80
C ASP A 138 -0.28 1.44 -14.16
N ALA A 139 -0.53 2.43 -15.02
CA ALA A 139 -1.09 2.24 -16.35
C ALA A 139 -0.25 1.33 -17.24
N TYR A 140 1.06 1.21 -17.06
CA TYR A 140 1.85 0.25 -17.84
C TYR A 140 1.70 -1.15 -17.25
N LEU A 141 1.91 -1.32 -15.94
CA LEU A 141 1.78 -2.63 -15.31
C LEU A 141 0.36 -3.22 -15.47
N GLY A 142 -0.67 -2.37 -15.44
CA GLY A 142 -2.06 -2.77 -15.68
C GLY A 142 -2.36 -3.27 -17.10
N HIS A 143 -1.49 -2.98 -18.07
CA HIS A 143 -1.58 -3.47 -19.46
C HIS A 143 -0.48 -4.47 -19.84
N LEU A 144 0.46 -4.77 -18.93
CA LEU A 144 1.50 -5.77 -19.15
C LEU A 144 0.90 -7.18 -19.03
N HIS A 145 1.37 -8.08 -19.90
CA HIS A 145 1.08 -9.51 -19.82
C HIS A 145 2.36 -10.29 -19.56
N GLU A 146 2.39 -11.04 -18.46
CA GLU A 146 3.52 -11.87 -18.08
C GLU A 146 3.04 -13.26 -17.67
N SER A 147 3.92 -14.26 -17.75
CA SER A 147 3.62 -15.59 -17.23
C SER A 147 3.58 -15.55 -15.71
N VAL A 148 2.47 -15.98 -15.12
CA VAL A 148 2.28 -16.04 -13.67
C VAL A 148 2.19 -17.50 -13.24
N ASN A 149 2.94 -17.86 -12.21
CA ASN A 149 2.81 -19.14 -11.53
C ASN A 149 1.65 -19.06 -10.53
N ILE A 150 0.55 -19.73 -10.85
CA ILE A 150 -0.63 -19.81 -9.98
C ILE A 150 -0.55 -21.10 -9.16
N PRO A 151 -0.39 -21.04 -7.83
CA PRO A 151 -0.37 -22.23 -6.99
C PRO A 151 -1.72 -22.97 -7.00
N SER A 152 -1.73 -24.20 -6.49
CA SER A 152 -2.99 -24.93 -6.31
C SER A 152 -3.95 -24.18 -5.38
N LYS A 153 -5.26 -24.43 -5.53
CA LYS A 153 -6.30 -23.82 -4.69
C LYS A 153 -6.01 -24.05 -3.20
N GLU A 154 -5.59 -25.24 -2.82
CA GLU A 154 -5.27 -25.60 -1.43
C GLU A 154 -4.07 -24.81 -0.91
N ALA A 155 -3.05 -24.59 -1.75
CA ALA A 155 -1.90 -23.78 -1.39
C ALA A 155 -2.27 -22.30 -1.19
N ILE A 156 -3.18 -21.78 -2.02
CA ILE A 156 -3.70 -20.41 -1.87
C ILE A 156 -4.52 -20.30 -0.58
N LEU A 157 -5.47 -21.22 -0.33
CA LEU A 157 -6.33 -21.17 0.85
C LEU A 157 -5.57 -21.25 2.18
N LYS A 158 -4.40 -21.91 2.21
CA LYS A 158 -3.51 -21.91 3.38
C LYS A 158 -2.91 -20.54 3.69
N LYS A 159 -2.80 -19.66 2.69
CA LYS A 159 -2.30 -18.29 2.86
C LYS A 159 -3.41 -17.31 3.21
N VAL A 160 -4.66 -17.60 2.87
CA VAL A 160 -5.78 -16.67 3.04
C VAL A 160 -6.25 -16.67 4.50
N ILE A 161 -6.24 -15.49 5.13
CA ILE A 161 -6.89 -15.28 6.43
C ILE A 161 -8.39 -15.25 6.21
N VAL A 162 -9.13 -16.19 6.79
CA VAL A 162 -10.60 -16.22 6.69
C VAL A 162 -11.18 -15.29 7.74
N ARG A 163 -12.15 -14.46 7.35
CA ARG A 163 -12.93 -13.69 8.32
C ARG A 163 -13.84 -14.64 9.08
N GLU A 164 -13.50 -14.89 10.34
CA GLU A 164 -14.29 -15.72 11.23
C GLU A 164 -15.21 -14.85 12.08
N LEU A 165 -16.38 -15.39 12.44
CA LEU A 165 -17.19 -14.80 13.49
C LEU A 165 -16.39 -14.75 14.79
N PRO A 166 -16.36 -13.60 15.48
CA PRO A 166 -15.73 -13.52 16.80
C PRO A 166 -16.34 -14.57 17.75
N SER A 167 -15.49 -15.41 18.34
CA SER A 167 -15.93 -16.47 19.28
C SER A 167 -16.38 -15.91 20.63
N GLU A 168 -15.81 -14.78 21.01
CA GLU A 168 -16.22 -13.99 22.17
C GLU A 168 -16.98 -12.76 21.69
N ASN A 169 -17.85 -12.22 22.54
CA ASN A 169 -18.59 -11.01 22.21
C ASN A 169 -17.70 -9.76 22.34
N THR A 170 -16.60 -9.72 21.59
CA THR A 170 -15.72 -8.55 21.48
C THR A 170 -16.38 -7.58 20.52
N MET A 171 -17.48 -6.94 20.96
CA MET A 171 -18.17 -5.83 20.30
C MET A 171 -17.30 -4.57 20.34
N LYS A 172 -16.03 -4.70 19.95
CA LYS A 172 -14.99 -3.71 20.16
C LYS A 172 -14.22 -3.37 18.87
N PHE A 173 -14.04 -2.07 18.68
CA PHE A 173 -12.95 -1.49 17.89
C PHE A 173 -11.60 -1.77 18.56
N SER A 174 -10.51 -1.52 17.86
CA SER A 174 -9.16 -1.70 18.36
C SER A 174 -8.92 -0.81 19.59
N TYR A 175 -8.12 -1.31 20.53
CA TYR A 175 -7.92 -0.65 21.81
C TYR A 175 -6.61 -1.05 22.47
N LYS A 176 -6.13 -0.17 23.35
CA LYS A 176 -5.03 -0.48 24.26
C LYS A 176 -5.58 -1.08 25.55
N ASP A 177 -5.17 -2.29 25.89
CA ASP A 177 -5.57 -2.91 27.14
C ASP A 177 -4.94 -2.18 28.32
N VAL A 178 -5.78 -1.75 29.26
CA VAL A 178 -5.35 -0.90 30.38
C VAL A 178 -4.51 -1.63 31.42
N ASN A 179 -4.56 -2.97 31.46
CA ASN A 179 -3.84 -3.77 32.45
C ASN A 179 -2.46 -4.20 31.94
N THR A 180 -2.37 -4.53 30.66
CA THR A 180 -1.15 -5.04 30.01
C THR A 180 -0.41 -3.97 29.21
N GLY A 181 -1.11 -2.92 28.78
CA GLY A 181 -0.57 -1.90 27.87
C GLY A 181 -0.48 -2.37 26.41
N GLU A 182 -0.91 -3.60 26.11
CA GLU A 182 -0.86 -4.19 24.77
C GLU A 182 -1.91 -3.56 23.86
N TYR A 183 -1.56 -3.39 22.58
CA TYR A 183 -2.49 -2.98 21.54
C TYR A 183 -3.24 -4.20 21.01
N ILE A 184 -4.56 -4.21 21.13
CA ILE A 184 -5.41 -5.33 20.73
C ILE A 184 -6.22 -4.93 19.50
N ILE A 185 -6.14 -5.76 18.46
CA ILE A 185 -6.99 -5.70 17.27
C ILE A 185 -7.96 -6.89 17.31
N PRO A 186 -9.21 -6.70 17.75
CA PRO A 186 -10.20 -7.79 17.75
C PRO A 186 -10.52 -8.23 16.32
N LYS A 187 -11.00 -9.46 16.16
CA LYS A 187 -11.57 -9.93 14.88
C LYS A 187 -12.65 -8.95 14.40
N SER A 188 -12.72 -8.73 13.08
CA SER A 188 -13.67 -7.79 12.50
C SER A 188 -15.12 -8.13 12.88
N PRO A 189 -15.91 -7.15 13.31
CA PRO A 189 -17.32 -7.37 13.59
C PRO A 189 -18.08 -7.69 12.30
N ILE A 190 -19.19 -8.42 12.43
CA ILE A 190 -20.08 -8.76 11.33
C ILE A 190 -21.47 -8.18 11.64
N LEU A 191 -21.85 -7.16 10.88
CA LEU A 191 -23.14 -6.50 11.01
C LEU A 191 -24.29 -7.47 10.72
N GLY A 192 -25.34 -7.42 11.53
CA GLY A 192 -26.44 -8.38 11.49
C GLY A 192 -26.23 -9.61 12.38
N THR A 193 -25.13 -9.65 13.14
CA THR A 193 -24.89 -10.66 14.19
C THR A 193 -24.83 -10.01 15.57
N ASP A 194 -24.89 -10.82 16.62
CA ASP A 194 -24.74 -10.35 18.01
C ASP A 194 -23.30 -9.88 18.34
N HIS A 195 -22.34 -10.08 17.42
CA HIS A 195 -20.91 -9.80 17.58
C HIS A 195 -20.50 -8.48 16.92
N CYS A 196 -21.26 -7.41 17.18
CA CYS A 196 -21.10 -6.12 16.50
C CYS A 196 -21.11 -4.97 17.53
N PRO A 197 -20.23 -3.96 17.43
CA PRO A 197 -20.31 -2.74 18.24
C PRO A 197 -21.71 -2.13 18.18
N LEU A 198 -22.10 -1.48 19.28
CA LEU A 198 -23.45 -0.91 19.41
C LEU A 198 -23.76 0.11 18.31
N MET A 199 -22.74 0.89 17.91
CA MET A 199 -22.85 1.89 16.86
C MET A 199 -21.55 2.01 16.06
N PHE A 200 -21.69 2.25 14.75
CA PHE A 200 -20.61 2.67 13.86
C PHE A 200 -20.72 4.18 13.69
N LEU A 201 -20.11 4.91 14.62
CA LEU A 201 -20.11 6.37 14.60
C LEU A 201 -18.88 6.86 13.86
N HIS A 202 -19.07 7.77 12.91
CA HIS A 202 -17.99 8.41 12.15
C HIS A 202 -17.29 9.51 12.97
N GLN A 203 -17.56 9.55 14.28
CA GLN A 203 -16.95 10.43 15.26
C GLN A 203 -15.90 9.64 16.03
N PRO A 204 -14.90 10.30 16.64
CA PRO A 204 -14.02 9.64 17.59
C PRO A 204 -14.85 8.85 18.61
N HIS A 205 -14.48 7.60 18.83
CA HIS A 205 -15.27 6.67 19.62
C HIS A 205 -14.40 5.80 20.51
N ARG A 206 -15.00 5.30 21.59
CA ARG A 206 -14.43 4.27 22.44
C ARG A 206 -14.50 2.91 21.74
N PRO A 207 -13.77 1.90 22.24
CA PRO A 207 -13.83 0.55 21.68
C PRO A 207 -15.25 0.03 21.52
N GLU A 208 -16.18 0.39 22.42
CA GLU A 208 -17.59 -0.06 22.37
C GLU A 208 -18.44 0.65 21.30
N GLY A 209 -17.89 1.59 20.52
CA GLY A 209 -18.60 2.35 19.48
C GLY A 209 -19.34 3.59 19.99
N MET A 210 -19.08 4.02 21.23
CA MET A 210 -19.68 5.21 21.84
C MET A 210 -18.82 6.45 21.63
N VAL A 211 -19.44 7.62 21.43
CA VAL A 211 -18.75 8.90 21.25
C VAL A 211 -17.68 9.13 22.31
N TYR A 212 -16.49 9.53 21.87
CA TYR A 212 -15.35 9.82 22.71
C TYR A 212 -14.82 11.24 22.45
N ARG A 213 -14.71 12.04 23.51
CA ARG A 213 -14.33 13.47 23.40
C ARG A 213 -12.85 13.74 23.64
N LYS A 214 -12.02 12.69 23.72
CA LYS A 214 -10.57 12.84 23.83
C LYS A 214 -9.91 12.48 22.50
N SER A 215 -9.85 13.47 21.60
CA SER A 215 -9.42 13.24 20.22
C SER A 215 -7.97 12.76 20.11
N LEU A 216 -7.05 13.25 20.96
CA LEU A 216 -5.66 12.81 20.95
C LEU A 216 -5.54 11.30 21.17
N GLU A 217 -6.15 10.78 22.23
CA GLU A 217 -6.11 9.34 22.56
C GLU A 217 -6.74 8.48 21.44
N PHE A 218 -7.76 8.99 20.76
CA PHE A 218 -8.37 8.30 19.61
C PHE A 218 -7.43 8.27 18.40
N THR A 219 -6.80 9.40 18.07
CA THR A 219 -5.82 9.47 16.97
C THR A 219 -4.60 8.59 17.26
N GLU A 220 -4.07 8.63 18.49
CA GLU A 220 -2.98 7.76 18.94
C GLU A 220 -3.35 6.29 18.77
N MET A 221 -4.58 5.89 19.14
CA MET A 221 -5.06 4.53 18.94
C MET A 221 -5.05 4.11 17.46
N LEU A 222 -5.50 4.97 16.53
CA LEU A 222 -5.47 4.66 15.10
C LEU A 222 -4.03 4.51 14.56
N PHE A 223 -3.10 5.33 15.04
CA PHE A 223 -1.70 5.27 14.63
C PHE A 223 -0.97 4.05 15.22
N GLU A 224 -1.15 3.79 16.51
CA GLU A 224 -0.51 2.67 17.20
C GLU A 224 -0.83 1.34 16.51
N LYS A 225 -2.03 1.17 15.94
CA LYS A 225 -2.41 0.01 15.14
C LYS A 225 -1.40 -0.36 14.06
N ILE A 226 -0.92 0.65 13.34
CA ILE A 226 -0.01 0.47 12.21
C ILE A 226 1.44 0.53 12.68
N LEU A 227 1.78 1.48 13.56
CA LEU A 227 3.15 1.68 14.00
C LEU A 227 3.69 0.53 14.86
N THR A 228 2.85 -0.09 15.70
CA THR A 228 3.28 -1.24 16.51
C THR A 228 3.49 -2.50 15.68
N ASN A 229 2.97 -2.54 14.45
CA ASN A 229 3.08 -3.67 13.52
C ASN A 229 3.91 -3.32 12.28
N ILE A 230 4.70 -2.24 12.33
CA ILE A 230 5.42 -1.72 11.15
C ILE A 230 6.39 -2.74 10.57
N ASP A 231 7.03 -3.57 11.40
CA ASP A 231 8.00 -4.57 10.92
C ASP A 231 7.35 -5.67 10.07
N GLU A 232 6.13 -6.07 10.42
CA GLU A 232 5.34 -7.06 9.67
C GLU A 232 4.75 -6.44 8.39
N LEU A 233 4.35 -5.17 8.47
CA LEU A 233 3.75 -4.43 7.36
C LEU A 233 4.77 -3.98 6.33
N SER A 234 5.98 -3.63 6.74
CA SER A 234 7.04 -3.11 5.89
C SER A 234 7.78 -4.22 5.16
N LEU A 235 7.13 -4.77 4.14
CA LEU A 235 7.72 -5.72 3.21
C LEU A 235 8.78 -5.01 2.36
N THR A 236 9.99 -5.56 2.36
CA THR A 236 11.15 -5.00 1.68
C THR A 236 11.98 -6.13 1.08
N GLU A 237 12.79 -5.81 0.08
CA GLU A 237 13.73 -6.74 -0.53
C GLU A 237 15.09 -6.04 -0.71
N GLU A 238 16.17 -6.78 -0.48
CA GLU A 238 17.53 -6.29 -0.63
C GLU A 238 18.21 -7.03 -1.79
N TYR A 239 18.96 -6.32 -2.61
CA TYR A 239 19.70 -6.90 -3.73
C TYR A 239 21.10 -6.29 -3.81
N GLU A 240 22.13 -7.13 -3.77
CA GLU A 240 23.54 -6.70 -3.83
C GLU A 240 23.85 -5.59 -2.80
N LEU A 241 23.32 -5.71 -1.57
CA LEU A 241 23.37 -4.65 -0.56
C LEU A 241 24.51 -4.82 0.47
N ASP A 242 24.98 -6.05 0.70
CA ASP A 242 25.93 -6.41 1.77
C ASP A 242 27.22 -5.57 1.81
N ASP A 243 27.73 -5.17 0.64
CA ASP A 243 28.97 -4.39 0.49
C ASP A 243 28.74 -3.06 -0.25
N ALA A 244 27.48 -2.65 -0.42
CA ALA A 244 27.11 -1.50 -1.23
C ALA A 244 27.62 -0.18 -0.61
N GLU A 245 28.26 0.65 -1.43
CA GLU A 245 28.65 2.02 -1.08
C GLU A 245 27.65 3.05 -1.63
N ILE A 246 26.80 2.63 -2.58
CA ILE A 246 25.69 3.42 -3.15
C ILE A 246 24.44 2.55 -3.05
N VAL A 247 23.32 3.14 -2.63
CA VAL A 247 22.05 2.41 -2.55
C VAL A 247 21.00 3.03 -3.47
N ILE A 248 20.33 2.20 -4.25
CA ILE A 248 19.13 2.59 -4.99
C ILE A 248 17.92 2.25 -4.13
N ILE A 249 17.11 3.25 -3.78
CA ILE A 249 15.82 3.03 -3.11
C ILE A 249 14.71 3.14 -4.17
N SER A 250 13.94 2.08 -4.37
CA SER A 250 12.94 2.03 -5.44
C SER A 250 11.73 1.15 -5.09
N TYR A 251 10.63 1.36 -5.80
CA TYR A 251 9.35 0.66 -5.67
C TYR A 251 8.66 0.58 -7.04
N GLY A 252 7.67 -0.30 -7.19
CA GLY A 252 6.88 -0.42 -8.43
C GLY A 252 7.74 -0.69 -9.67
N LEU A 253 7.31 -0.21 -10.84
CA LEU A 253 7.99 -0.45 -12.11
C LEU A 253 9.48 -0.01 -12.19
N PRO A 254 9.89 1.16 -11.64
CA PRO A 254 11.31 1.58 -11.65
C PRO A 254 12.32 0.56 -11.11
N VAL A 255 11.87 -0.34 -10.22
CA VAL A 255 12.71 -1.42 -9.67
C VAL A 255 13.28 -2.30 -10.78
N ARG A 256 12.51 -2.59 -11.84
CA ARG A 256 12.93 -3.48 -12.94
C ARG A 256 14.16 -2.96 -13.67
N ALA A 257 14.17 -1.67 -13.96
CA ALA A 257 15.31 -1.01 -14.60
C ALA A 257 16.51 -0.92 -13.64
N SER A 258 16.22 -0.74 -12.35
CA SER A 258 17.23 -0.66 -11.29
C SER A 258 18.02 -1.95 -11.15
N TYR A 259 17.39 -3.14 -11.16
CA TYR A 259 18.12 -4.43 -11.13
C TYR A 259 19.14 -4.53 -12.25
N ARG A 260 18.74 -4.17 -13.49
CA ARG A 260 19.63 -4.21 -14.64
C ARG A 260 20.76 -3.19 -14.56
N ALA A 261 20.49 -2.00 -14.06
CA ALA A 261 21.52 -0.98 -13.84
C ALA A 261 22.55 -1.42 -12.79
N VAL A 262 22.10 -2.04 -11.70
CA VAL A 262 22.98 -2.62 -10.68
C VAL A 262 23.83 -3.76 -11.25
N ASP A 263 23.24 -4.69 -12.01
CA ASP A 263 24.00 -5.77 -12.67
C ASP A 263 25.13 -5.21 -13.57
N PHE A 264 24.86 -4.15 -14.32
CA PHE A 264 25.86 -3.51 -15.19
C PHE A 264 26.93 -2.78 -14.38
N ALA A 265 26.56 -2.03 -13.36
CA ALA A 265 27.50 -1.32 -12.49
C ALA A 265 28.40 -2.28 -11.71
N ARG A 266 27.85 -3.38 -11.17
CA ARG A 266 28.57 -4.43 -10.46
C ARG A 266 29.61 -5.13 -11.32
N LYS A 267 29.31 -5.36 -12.62
CA LYS A 267 30.29 -5.87 -13.60
C LYS A 267 31.47 -4.92 -13.83
N GLU A 268 31.29 -3.63 -13.58
CA GLU A 268 32.35 -2.61 -13.64
C GLU A 268 33.06 -2.41 -12.29
N GLY A 269 32.74 -3.22 -11.27
CA GLY A 269 33.33 -3.14 -9.93
C GLY A 269 32.76 -2.03 -9.05
N ILE A 270 31.65 -1.41 -9.45
CA ILE A 270 30.97 -0.39 -8.64
C ILE A 270 30.10 -1.09 -7.59
N LYS A 271 30.30 -0.73 -6.32
CA LYS A 271 29.55 -1.27 -5.20
C LYS A 271 28.21 -0.56 -5.02
N VAL A 272 27.22 -0.98 -5.78
CA VAL A 272 25.85 -0.44 -5.72
C VAL A 272 24.85 -1.55 -5.42
N GLY A 273 23.91 -1.30 -4.52
CA GLY A 273 22.83 -2.23 -4.17
C GLY A 273 21.45 -1.60 -4.36
N ILE A 274 20.40 -2.40 -4.17
CA ILE A 274 19.01 -1.96 -4.17
C ILE A 274 18.41 -2.28 -2.82
N PHE A 275 17.76 -1.28 -2.23
CA PHE A 275 16.77 -1.47 -1.19
C PHE A 275 15.39 -1.19 -1.77
N ARG A 276 14.63 -2.27 -1.96
CA ARG A 276 13.34 -2.24 -2.62
C ARG A 276 12.22 -2.18 -1.59
N LEU A 277 11.33 -1.21 -1.78
CA LEU A 277 10.09 -1.09 -1.01
C LEU A 277 8.99 -1.89 -1.72
N ILE A 278 8.52 -2.96 -1.09
CA ILE A 278 7.29 -3.67 -1.50
C ILE A 278 6.09 -3.01 -0.83
N THR A 279 6.26 -2.59 0.43
CA THR A 279 5.33 -1.69 1.12
C THR A 279 5.89 -0.27 1.08
N VAL A 280 5.14 0.67 0.50
CA VAL A 280 5.54 2.10 0.46
C VAL A 280 4.98 2.88 1.65
N TRP A 281 3.79 2.50 2.12
CA TRP A 281 3.15 3.04 3.33
C TRP A 281 2.69 1.88 4.22
N PRO A 282 2.97 1.89 5.53
CA PRO A 282 3.84 2.82 6.24
C PRO A 282 5.29 2.76 5.72
N PHE A 283 5.97 3.91 5.69
CA PHE A 283 7.36 3.99 5.24
C PHE A 283 8.28 3.40 6.32
N PRO A 284 9.24 2.54 5.97
CA PRO A 284 10.08 1.85 6.95
C PRO A 284 11.26 2.70 7.41
N ASP A 285 10.99 3.74 8.20
CA ASP A 285 11.99 4.70 8.69
C ASP A 285 13.26 4.03 9.24
N GLU A 286 13.13 3.11 10.20
CA GLU A 286 14.28 2.51 10.88
C GLU A 286 15.10 1.59 9.95
N LYS A 287 14.44 0.81 9.08
CA LYS A 287 15.15 -0.02 8.08
C LYS A 287 15.93 0.85 7.11
N VAL A 288 15.34 1.96 6.65
CA VAL A 288 16.02 2.91 5.77
C VAL A 288 17.23 3.53 6.48
N LYS A 289 17.09 3.98 7.73
CA LYS A 289 18.23 4.53 8.52
C LYS A 289 19.37 3.53 8.63
N GLU A 290 19.06 2.28 8.93
CA GLU A 290 20.04 1.22 9.09
C GLU A 290 20.82 0.99 7.79
N ILE A 291 20.09 0.83 6.68
CA ILE A 291 20.67 0.52 5.36
C ILE A 291 21.55 1.64 4.84
N VAL A 292 21.14 2.90 5.05
CA VAL A 292 21.84 4.06 4.48
C VAL A 292 22.96 4.58 5.38
N LYS A 293 23.14 4.04 6.59
CA LYS A 293 24.07 4.58 7.60
C LYS A 293 25.50 4.79 7.09
N ASP A 294 26.01 3.86 6.29
CA ASP A 294 27.41 3.84 5.83
C ASP A 294 27.55 4.03 4.31
N VAL A 295 26.48 4.48 3.65
CA VAL A 295 26.46 4.66 2.19
C VAL A 295 26.90 6.08 1.82
N LYS A 296 27.58 6.21 0.69
CA LYS A 296 28.11 7.48 0.19
C LYS A 296 27.05 8.31 -0.53
N ALA A 297 26.04 7.66 -1.08
CA ALA A 297 24.97 8.29 -1.84
C ALA A 297 23.77 7.36 -1.98
N ILE A 298 22.60 7.97 -2.14
CA ILE A 298 21.34 7.28 -2.37
C ILE A 298 20.78 7.76 -3.71
N ILE A 299 20.33 6.83 -4.55
CA ILE A 299 19.68 7.11 -5.83
C ILE A 299 18.22 6.69 -5.73
N VAL A 300 17.31 7.56 -6.15
CA VAL A 300 15.86 7.30 -6.05
C VAL A 300 15.20 7.51 -7.41
N PRO A 301 15.05 6.45 -8.23
CA PRO A 301 14.30 6.51 -9.47
C PRO A 301 12.80 6.37 -9.20
N GLU A 302 12.03 7.36 -9.64
CA GLU A 302 10.57 7.41 -9.44
C GLU A 302 9.84 7.85 -10.71
N LEU A 303 8.64 7.30 -10.93
CA LEU A 303 7.72 7.75 -11.98
C LEU A 303 6.87 8.94 -11.52
N ASN A 304 7.48 9.87 -10.78
CA ASN A 304 6.86 11.14 -10.40
C ASN A 304 7.95 12.24 -10.38
N TYR A 305 7.53 13.49 -10.56
CA TYR A 305 8.48 14.61 -10.66
C TYR A 305 9.05 15.04 -9.31
N THR A 306 8.21 15.06 -8.27
CA THR A 306 8.58 15.57 -6.95
C THR A 306 9.50 14.62 -6.19
N GLY A 307 9.51 13.32 -6.48
CA GLY A 307 10.25 12.33 -5.71
C GLY A 307 9.62 12.08 -4.34
N VAL A 308 8.41 11.51 -4.31
CA VAL A 308 7.65 11.30 -3.06
C VAL A 308 8.40 10.40 -2.08
N ILE A 309 9.04 9.35 -2.57
CA ILE A 309 9.88 8.48 -1.74
C ILE A 309 11.21 9.16 -1.43
N ALA A 310 11.81 9.88 -2.38
CA ALA A 310 13.02 10.64 -2.13
C ALA A 310 12.85 11.65 -0.98
N GLU A 311 11.71 12.34 -0.89
CA GLU A 311 11.38 13.23 0.23
C GLU A 311 11.28 12.49 1.57
N GLN A 312 10.86 11.21 1.58
CA GLN A 312 10.88 10.41 2.81
C GLN A 312 12.29 10.00 3.20
N VAL A 313 13.10 9.62 2.22
CA VAL A 313 14.51 9.30 2.46
C VAL A 313 15.23 10.53 3.01
N GLU A 314 15.02 11.71 2.41
CA GLU A 314 15.57 12.99 2.89
C GLU A 314 15.16 13.31 4.33
N ARG A 315 13.88 13.10 4.67
CA ARG A 315 13.38 13.26 6.05
C ARG A 315 14.10 12.32 7.02
N VAL A 316 14.34 11.08 6.61
CA VAL A 316 14.92 10.04 7.45
C VAL A 316 16.43 10.20 7.62
N THR A 317 17.14 10.60 6.57
CA THR A 317 18.60 10.82 6.58
C THR A 317 19.01 12.23 7.03
N GLN A 318 18.04 13.12 7.26
CA GLN A 318 18.28 14.51 7.64
C GLN A 318 19.22 15.24 6.67
N LEU A 319 19.21 14.83 5.39
CA LEU A 319 20.07 15.37 4.33
C LEU A 319 21.59 15.18 4.58
N GLU A 320 22.00 14.28 5.48
CA GLU A 320 23.42 14.00 5.75
C GLU A 320 24.09 13.25 4.59
N ILE A 321 23.29 12.53 3.80
CA ILE A 321 23.75 11.71 2.67
C ILE A 321 23.22 12.33 1.37
N PRO A 322 24.05 12.46 0.32
CA PRO A 322 23.59 12.90 -0.99
C PRO A 322 22.46 12.00 -1.53
N ILE A 323 21.33 12.63 -1.89
CA ILE A 323 20.17 11.95 -2.47
C ILE A 323 19.98 12.44 -3.91
N ILE A 324 20.09 11.52 -4.86
CA ILE A 324 20.03 11.78 -6.29
C ILE A 324 18.69 11.26 -6.81
N ARG A 325 17.78 12.18 -7.12
CA ARG A 325 16.47 11.86 -7.69
C ARG A 325 16.61 11.58 -9.19
N ILE A 326 15.94 10.56 -9.70
CA ILE A 326 15.79 10.29 -11.15
C ILE A 326 14.30 10.34 -11.49
N PRO A 327 13.70 11.54 -11.61
CA PRO A 327 12.28 11.66 -11.91
C PRO A 327 12.00 11.34 -13.38
N LYS A 328 10.91 10.61 -13.61
CA LYS A 328 10.29 10.40 -14.92
C LYS A 328 8.78 10.59 -14.80
N VAL A 329 8.13 10.96 -15.90
CA VAL A 329 6.66 11.09 -15.98
C VAL A 329 6.25 10.53 -17.33
N CYS A 330 5.28 9.60 -17.36
CA CYS A 330 4.80 8.95 -18.58
C CYS A 330 5.88 8.18 -19.38
N GLU A 331 7.04 7.90 -18.78
CA GLU A 331 8.16 7.24 -19.44
C GLU A 331 8.80 6.24 -18.49
N LEU A 332 9.14 5.05 -18.97
CA LEU A 332 9.92 4.08 -18.19
C LEU A 332 11.37 4.54 -18.05
N HIS A 333 11.97 4.30 -16.89
CA HIS A 333 13.42 4.38 -16.73
C HIS A 333 14.10 3.33 -17.60
N HIS A 334 15.14 3.74 -18.33
CA HIS A 334 16.03 2.81 -18.99
C HIS A 334 17.20 2.43 -18.05
N PRO A 335 17.67 1.17 -18.02
CA PRO A 335 18.81 0.78 -17.19
C PRO A 335 20.06 1.64 -17.42
N ASP A 336 20.33 2.04 -18.67
CA ASP A 336 21.49 2.87 -19.00
C ASP A 336 21.39 4.29 -18.43
N GLU A 337 20.18 4.83 -18.28
CA GLU A 337 19.98 6.14 -17.65
C GLU A 337 20.35 6.09 -16.16
N ILE A 338 19.90 5.05 -15.45
CA ILE A 338 20.25 4.83 -14.04
C ILE A 338 21.74 4.52 -13.90
N LEU A 339 22.30 3.68 -14.78
CA LEU A 339 23.73 3.36 -14.80
C LEU A 339 24.60 4.61 -14.98
N LYS A 340 24.19 5.53 -15.86
CA LYS A 340 24.89 6.80 -16.04
C LYS A 340 24.95 7.60 -14.73
N VAL A 341 23.84 7.69 -14.01
CA VAL A 341 23.79 8.37 -12.72
C VAL A 341 24.68 7.69 -11.68
N ILE A 342 24.64 6.35 -11.59
CA ILE A 342 25.54 5.58 -10.72
C ILE A 342 27.01 5.96 -10.99
N LYS A 343 27.40 6.01 -12.26
CA LYS A 343 28.79 6.37 -12.65
C LYS A 343 29.15 7.82 -12.37
N GLU A 344 28.17 8.73 -12.40
CA GLU A 344 28.38 10.14 -12.06
C GLU A 344 28.59 10.31 -10.55
N VAL A 345 27.89 9.53 -9.73
CA VAL A 345 28.02 9.54 -8.25
C VAL A 345 29.37 8.98 -7.77
N VAL A 346 29.96 8.03 -8.50
CA VAL A 346 31.26 7.43 -8.15
C VAL A 346 32.44 8.38 -8.43
N LYS A 347 32.29 9.32 -9.37
CA LYS A 347 33.34 10.27 -9.77
C LYS A 347 33.45 11.41 -8.77
#